data_AF-A0A645DF11-F1
#
_entry.id   AF-A0A645DF11-F1
#
_cell.length_a   1.000
_cell.length_b   1.000
_cell.length_c   1.000
_cell.angle_alpha   90.00
_cell.angle_beta   90.00
_cell.angle_gamma   90.00
#
_symmetry.space_group_name_H-M   'P 1'
#
loop_
_entity.id
_entity.type
_entity.pdbx_description
1 polymer ?
#
loop_
_entity_poly.entity_id
_entity_poly.type
_entity_poly.pdbx_seq_one_letter_code
_entity_poly.pdbx_strand_id
1 'polypeptide(L)' 'MIDASHVYNTVYGSNERATIEINGIIPLKQAVEKVEKELLFKAMEEFKTTREVAKVLEIDQSTVVKKLNKYKNIR' A
#
# COMPACT_ATOMS: atom_id res chain seq x y z
N MET A 1 -9.55 -28.82 5.33
CA MET A 1 -8.18 -29.21 4.99
C MET A 1 -7.35 -27.94 5.04
N ILE A 2 -6.49 -27.80 6.04
CA ILE A 2 -5.62 -26.63 6.14
C ILE A 2 -4.52 -26.86 5.11
N ASP A 3 -4.51 -26.03 4.05
CA ASP A 3 -3.50 -26.12 3.00
C ASP A 3 -2.10 -25.92 3.59
N ALA A 4 -1.11 -26.64 3.07
CA ALA A 4 0.25 -26.67 3.60
C ALA A 4 0.88 -25.26 3.70
N SER A 5 0.39 -24.30 2.90
CA SER A 5 0.82 -22.90 2.96
C SER A 5 0.46 -22.20 4.28
N HIS A 6 -0.61 -22.60 4.97
CA HIS A 6 -0.98 -22.06 6.27
C HIS A 6 -0.07 -22.54 7.40
N VAL A 7 0.48 -23.76 7.30
CA VAL A 7 1.34 -24.34 8.34
C VAL A 7 2.75 -23.74 8.29
N TYR A 8 3.24 -23.39 7.10
CA TYR A 8 4.58 -22.82 6.92
C TYR A 8 4.74 -21.43 7.58
N ASN A 9 3.69 -20.60 7.52
CA ASN A 9 3.75 -19.22 7.99
C ASN A 9 3.73 -19.07 9.53
N THR A 10 3.28 -20.07 10.27
CA THR A 10 3.19 -19.99 11.75
C THR A 10 4.49 -20.42 12.45
N VAL A 11 5.33 -21.23 11.79
CA VAL A 11 6.51 -21.85 12.42
C VAL A 11 7.79 -21.03 12.21
N TYR A 12 7.89 -20.24 11.14
CA TYR A 12 9.03 -19.36 10.86
C TYR A 12 8.63 -17.90 11.04
N GLY A 13 8.74 -17.39 12.27
CA GLY A 13 8.41 -16.01 12.62
C GLY A 13 9.20 -14.96 11.83
N SER A 14 8.59 -13.77 11.74
CA SER A 14 9.12 -12.49 11.23
C SER A 14 9.23 -12.32 9.71
N ASN A 15 8.10 -12.00 9.09
CA ASN A 15 7.96 -10.81 8.23
C ASN A 15 6.46 -10.56 8.11
N GLU A 16 5.95 -9.46 8.66
CA GLU A 16 4.65 -8.91 8.27
C GLU A 16 4.73 -8.52 6.79
N ARG A 17 4.66 -9.51 5.91
CA ARG A 17 4.55 -9.29 4.48
C ARG A 17 3.16 -8.71 4.27
N ALA A 18 3.07 -7.41 4.05
CA ALA A 18 1.84 -6.79 3.56
C ALA A 18 1.42 -7.54 2.29
N THR A 19 0.39 -8.38 2.38
CA THR A 19 -0.12 -9.17 1.25
C THR A 19 -1.09 -8.32 0.44
N ILE A 20 -0.99 -8.40 -0.89
CA ILE A 20 -1.98 -7.84 -1.81
C ILE A 20 -2.83 -9.01 -2.31
N GLU A 21 -4.14 -8.95 -2.04
CA GLU A 21 -5.10 -9.96 -2.49
C GLU A 21 -5.91 -9.45 -3.69
N ILE A 22 -6.02 -10.26 -4.74
CA ILE A 22 -6.77 -9.94 -5.96
C ILE A 22 -7.98 -10.87 -6.06
N ASN A 23 -9.16 -10.36 -5.67
CA ASN A 23 -10.41 -11.12 -5.63
C ASN A 23 -11.22 -11.08 -6.94
N GLY A 24 -10.73 -10.36 -7.95
CA GLY A 24 -11.40 -10.23 -9.25
C GLY A 24 -10.67 -9.27 -10.18
N ILE A 25 -11.08 -9.24 -11.45
CA ILE A 25 -10.47 -8.38 -12.47
C ILE A 25 -11.17 -7.02 -12.48
N ILE A 26 -10.38 -5.96 -12.34
CA ILE A 26 -10.80 -4.57 -12.57
C ILE A 26 -9.84 -3.94 -13.59
N PRO A 27 -10.21 -2.82 -14.24
CA PRO A 27 -9.28 -2.11 -15.12
C PRO A 27 -7.98 -1.77 -14.39
N LEU A 28 -6.83 -2.05 -15.01
CA LEU A 28 -5.51 -1.89 -14.38
C LEU A 28 -5.29 -0.51 -13.78
N LYS A 29 -5.76 0.54 -14.47
CA LYS A 29 -5.71 1.93 -13.98
C LYS A 29 -6.40 2.09 -12.62
N GLN A 30 -7.53 1.42 -12.42
CA GLN A 30 -8.26 1.46 -11.15
C GLN A 30 -7.54 0.65 -10.06
N ALA A 31 -6.96 -0.50 -10.40
CA ALA A 31 -6.18 -1.31 -9.46
C ALA A 31 -4.97 -0.53 -8.92
N VAL A 32 -4.18 0.06 -9.83
CA VAL A 32 -3.03 0.90 -9.48
C VAL A 32 -3.48 2.06 -8.59
N GLU A 33 -4.55 2.76 -8.96
CA GLU A 33 -5.04 3.90 -8.17
C GLU A 33 -5.50 3.50 -6.76
N LYS A 34 -6.13 2.33 -6.59
CA LYS A 34 -6.52 1.80 -5.28
C LYS A 34 -5.29 1.49 -4.41
N VAL A 35 -4.34 0.74 -4.95
CA VAL A 35 -3.11 0.35 -4.22
C VAL A 35 -2.30 1.59 -3.84
N GLU A 36 -2.12 2.53 -4.77
CA GLU A 36 -1.43 3.79 -4.51
C GLU A 36 -2.11 4.58 -3.39
N LYS A 37 -3.44 4.69 -3.42
CA LYS A 37 -4.22 5.40 -2.41
C LYS A 37 -4.05 4.77 -1.02
N GLU A 38 -4.16 3.44 -0.93
CA GLU A 38 -4.01 2.71 0.34
C GLU A 38 -2.61 2.82 0.92
N LEU A 39 -1.56 2.59 0.11
CA LEU A 39 -0.17 2.72 0.55
C LEU A 39 0.15 4.16 1.00
N LEU A 40 -0.33 5.16 0.25
CA LEU A 40 -0.10 6.56 0.59
C LEU A 40 -0.77 6.95 1.91
N PHE A 41 -1.99 6.47 2.17
CA PHE A 41 -2.67 6.77 3.44
C PHE A 41 -2.03 6.04 4.62
N LYS A 42 -1.70 4.76 4.48
CA LYS A 42 -0.97 4.02 5.51
C LYS A 42 0.36 4.71 5.87
N ALA A 43 1.12 5.12 4.86
CA ALA A 43 2.37 5.85 5.09
C ALA A 43 2.13 7.22 5.75
N MET A 44 1.05 7.93 5.42
CA MET A 44 0.71 9.20 6.10
C MET A 44 0.20 9.03 7.53
N GLU A 45 -0.32 7.86 7.89
CA GLU A 45 -0.69 7.52 9.28
C GLU A 45 0.55 7.26 10.13
N GLU A 46 1.58 6.64 9.56
CA GLU A 46 2.82 6.27 10.24
C GLU A 46 3.87 7.40 10.24
N PHE A 47 3.95 8.17 9.16
CA PHE A 47 4.97 9.21 8.95
C PHE A 47 4.38 10.61 8.89
N LYS A 48 5.10 11.59 9.47
CA LYS A 48 4.56 12.94 9.71
C LYS A 48 4.72 13.89 8.52
N THR A 49 5.67 13.61 7.63
CA THR A 49 6.03 14.52 6.54
C THR A 49 5.97 13.85 5.18
N THR A 50 5.64 14.63 4.15
CA THR A 50 5.62 14.15 2.76
C THR A 50 6.99 13.67 2.27
N ARG A 51 8.08 14.15 2.88
CA ARG A 51 9.45 13.70 2.60
C ARG A 51 9.73 12.30 3.18
N GLU A 52 9.25 12.01 4.39
CA GLU A 52 9.38 10.67 4.98
C GLU A 52 8.53 9.66 4.20
N VAL A 53 7.30 10.04 3.84
CA VAL A 53 6.42 9.21 3.00
C VAL A 53 7.04 8.95 1.63
N ALA A 54 7.63 9.97 1.01
CA ALA A 54 8.37 9.81 -0.25
C ALA A 54 9.53 8.81 -0.11
N LYS A 55 10.27 8.88 1.00
CA LYS A 55 11.39 7.98 1.27
C LYS A 55 10.93 6.53 1.48
N VAL A 56 9.89 6.29 2.26
CA VAL A 56 9.42 4.92 2.56
C VAL A 56 8.71 4.27 1.38
N LEU A 57 8.02 5.07 0.56
CA LEU A 57 7.35 4.60 -0.66
C LEU A 57 8.25 4.65 -1.89
N GLU A 58 9.51 5.07 -1.74
CA GLU A 58 10.52 5.14 -2.80
C GLU A 58 10.06 5.92 -4.04
N ILE A 59 9.39 7.05 -3.83
CA ILE A 59 8.91 7.94 -4.90
C ILE A 59 9.31 9.39 -4.62
N ASP A 60 9.26 10.24 -5.64
CA ASP A 60 9.49 11.67 -5.45
C ASP A 60 8.48 12.33 -4.49
N GLN A 61 8.97 13.25 -3.67
CA GLN A 61 8.12 14.07 -2.79
C GLN A 61 7.06 14.84 -3.58
N SER A 62 7.38 15.32 -4.78
CA SER A 62 6.40 16.03 -5.63
C SER A 62 5.25 15.11 -6.07
N THR A 63 5.52 13.81 -6.24
CA THR A 63 4.52 12.79 -6.56
C THR A 63 3.59 12.55 -5.38
N VAL A 64 4.14 12.43 -4.16
CA VAL A 64 3.35 12.35 -2.91
C VAL A 64 2.39 13.54 -2.80
N VAL A 65 2.89 14.77 -2.97
CA VAL A 65 2.07 15.99 -2.87
C VAL A 65 0.95 16.00 -3.92
N LYS A 66 1.26 15.69 -5.19
CA LYS A 66 0.25 15.63 -6.27
C LYS A 66 -0.83 14.59 -5.98
N LYS A 67 -0.44 13.41 -5.51
CA LYS A 67 -1.38 12.32 -5.18
C LYS A 67 -2.25 12.66 -3.96
N LEU A 68 -1.67 13.24 -2.90
CA LEU A 68 -2.45 13.71 -1.75
C LEU A 68 -3.49 14.76 -2.13
N ASN A 69 -3.12 15.73 -2.96
CA ASN A 69 -4.07 16.73 -3.45
C ASN A 69 -5.16 16.10 -4.31
N LYS A 70 -4.79 15.18 -5.22
CA LYS A 70 -5.75 14.43 -6.03
C LYS A 70 -6.77 13.69 -5.16
N TYR A 71 -6.34 12.97 -4.12
CA TYR A 71 -7.24 12.14 -3.31
C TYR A 71 -8.00 12.90 -2.23
N LYS A 72 -7.48 14.04 -1.73
CA LYS A 72 -8.21 14.91 -0.80
C LYS A 72 -9.44 15.56 -1.45
N ASN A 73 -9.36 15.84 -2.75
CA ASN A 73 -10.43 16.53 -3.49
C ASN A 73 -11.53 15.59 -4.02
N ILE A 74 -11.43 14.27 -3.78
CA ILE A 74 -12.44 13.26 -4.18
C ILE A 74 -13.22 12.81 -2.93
N ARG A 75 -13.46 13.72 -1.97
CA ARG A 75 -14.29 13.47 -0.79
C ARG A 75 -15.71 13.94 -1.01
#